data_AF-A0A1V4PN16-F1
#
_entry.id   AF-A0A1V4PN16-F1
#
_cell.length_a   1.000
_cell.length_b   1.000
_cell.length_c   1.000
_cell.angle_alpha   90.00
_cell.angle_beta   90.00
_cell.angle_gamma   90.00
#
_symmetry.space_group_name_H-M   'P 1'
#
loop_
_entity.id
_entity.type
_entity.pdbx_description
1 polymer ?
#
loop_
_entity_poly.entity_id
_entity_poly.type
_entity_poly.pdbx_seq_one_letter_code
_entity_poly.pdbx_strand_id
1 'polypeptide(L)'
;MEETGPVARPDDVDTGFWLWLVATTVMVIGYVVDLATLPVAGPGAVVYGVSGIFLFVVASVVVTFLFLMREGYRWARTLLTGGGAGTIVYVLTNLFGVDRPAVAAFVFAVTAIIGAVCVAGGVYLLHRKDADAFFTR
;
A
#
# COMPACT_ATOMS: atom_id res chain seq x y z
N MET A 1 36.96 13.54 -17.58
CA MET A 1 35.65 13.26 -18.21
C MET A 1 35.05 12.15 -17.36
N GLU A 2 34.24 12.51 -16.37
CA GLU A 2 33.50 11.50 -15.60
C GLU A 2 32.49 10.87 -16.54
N GLU A 3 32.59 9.57 -16.71
CA GLU A 3 31.65 8.78 -17.49
C GLU A 3 30.29 8.83 -16.75
N THR A 4 29.37 9.68 -17.21
CA THR A 4 27.99 9.68 -16.72
C THR A 4 27.27 8.47 -17.33
N GLY A 5 27.65 7.28 -16.87
CA GLY A 5 26.89 6.06 -17.14
C GLY A 5 25.45 6.24 -16.61
N PRO A 6 24.45 5.61 -17.25
CA PRO A 6 23.08 5.64 -16.75
C PRO A 6 23.09 5.15 -15.31
N VAL A 7 22.66 6.01 -14.39
CA VAL A 7 22.79 5.67 -12.99
C VAL A 7 21.81 4.54 -12.70
N ALA A 8 22.38 3.41 -12.28
CA ALA A 8 21.63 2.24 -11.89
C ALA A 8 20.60 2.59 -10.81
N ARG A 9 19.40 2.02 -10.93
CA ARG A 9 18.35 2.14 -9.92
C ARG A 9 18.87 1.57 -8.59
N PRO A 10 18.76 2.29 -7.46
CA PRO A 10 19.20 1.79 -6.17
C PRO A 10 18.37 0.58 -5.70
N ASP A 11 19.02 -0.38 -5.04
CA ASP A 11 18.37 -1.56 -4.45
C ASP A 11 17.27 -1.20 -3.44
N ASP A 12 17.42 -0.06 -2.75
CA ASP A 12 16.41 0.48 -1.82
C ASP A 12 15.07 0.77 -2.52
N VAL A 13 15.11 1.25 -3.77
CA VAL A 13 13.90 1.57 -4.55
C VAL A 13 13.19 0.29 -4.97
N ASP A 14 13.95 -0.73 -5.40
CA ASP A 14 13.37 -2.02 -5.77
C ASP A 14 12.85 -2.79 -4.55
N THR A 15 13.56 -2.74 -3.42
CA THR A 15 13.09 -3.32 -2.17
C THR A 15 11.84 -2.59 -1.67
N GLY A 16 11.82 -1.26 -1.71
CA GLY A 16 10.66 -0.44 -1.37
C GLY A 16 9.44 -0.76 -2.24
N PHE A 17 9.65 -0.95 -3.55
CA PHE A 17 8.61 -1.41 -4.48
C PHE A 17 8.01 -2.76 -4.04
N TRP A 18 8.86 -3.74 -3.72
CA TRP A 18 8.39 -5.08 -3.34
C TRP A 18 7.63 -5.06 -2.02
N LEU A 19 8.10 -4.29 -1.03
CA LEU A 19 7.38 -4.12 0.23
C LEU A 19 5.99 -3.53 0.01
N TRP A 20 5.89 -2.49 -0.82
CA TRP A 20 4.61 -1.89 -1.16
C TRP A 20 3.68 -2.82 -1.95
N LEU A 21 4.23 -3.61 -2.86
CA LEU A 21 3.45 -4.58 -3.63
C LEU A 21 2.88 -5.65 -2.70
N VAL A 22 3.70 -6.23 -1.83
CA VAL A 22 3.27 -7.20 -0.80
C VAL A 22 2.20 -6.58 0.10
N ALA A 23 2.41 -5.37 0.58
CA ALA A 23 1.43 -4.68 1.41
C ALA A 23 0.08 -4.52 0.69
N THR A 24 0.11 -4.07 -0.56
CA THR A 24 -1.10 -3.87 -1.37
C THR A 24 -1.84 -5.20 -1.55
N THR A 25 -1.15 -6.27 -1.92
CA THR A 25 -1.76 -7.60 -2.10
C THR A 25 -2.39 -8.11 -0.81
N VAL A 26 -1.65 -8.06 0.30
CA VAL A 26 -2.10 -8.58 1.59
C VAL A 26 -3.29 -7.77 2.12
N MET A 27 -3.28 -6.45 1.99
CA MET A 27 -4.39 -5.59 2.41
C MET A 27 -5.63 -5.76 1.54
N VAL A 28 -5.47 -5.98 0.23
CA VAL A 28 -6.60 -6.33 -0.65
C VAL A 28 -7.25 -7.64 -0.18
N ILE A 29 -6.46 -8.66 0.18
CA ILE A 29 -6.99 -9.91 0.72
C ILE A 29 -7.79 -9.67 2.01
N GLY A 30 -7.24 -8.89 2.95
CA GLY A 30 -7.93 -8.53 4.19
C GLY A 30 -9.26 -7.85 3.95
N TYR A 31 -9.28 -6.88 3.04
CA TYR A 31 -10.50 -6.14 2.70
C TYR A 31 -11.55 -7.02 2.00
N VAL A 32 -11.14 -7.95 1.13
CA VAL A 32 -12.05 -8.91 0.49
C VAL A 32 -12.70 -9.82 1.53
N VAL A 33 -11.94 -10.27 2.54
CA VAL A 33 -12.49 -11.08 3.64
C VAL A 33 -13.46 -10.27 4.50
N ASP A 34 -13.14 -9.01 4.80
CA ASP A 34 -14.08 -8.11 5.50
C ASP A 34 -15.38 -7.94 4.71
N LEU A 35 -15.31 -7.71 3.39
CA LEU A 35 -16.51 -7.66 2.53
C LEU A 35 -17.31 -8.96 2.53
N ALA A 36 -16.65 -10.12 2.59
CA ALA A 36 -17.33 -11.41 2.56
C ALA A 36 -17.99 -11.78 3.91
N THR A 37 -17.60 -11.13 5.01
CA THR A 37 -17.97 -11.56 6.36
C THR A 37 -18.72 -10.51 7.16
N LEU A 38 -18.62 -9.22 6.81
CA LEU A 38 -19.29 -8.15 7.51
C LEU A 38 -20.66 -7.83 6.91
N PRO A 39 -21.69 -7.64 7.76
CA PRO A 39 -23.00 -7.20 7.29
C PRO A 39 -22.93 -5.77 6.75
N VAL A 40 -23.45 -5.55 5.54
CA VAL A 40 -23.58 -4.22 4.93
C VAL A 40 -24.98 -3.66 5.13
N ALA A 41 -25.05 -2.38 5.51
CA ALA A 41 -26.30 -1.64 5.57
C ALA A 41 -26.75 -1.22 4.16
N GLY A 42 -27.97 -1.56 3.78
CA GLY A 42 -28.58 -1.18 2.49
C GLY A 42 -28.62 -2.31 1.46
N PRO A 43 -28.84 -2.00 0.16
CA PRO A 43 -28.91 -3.00 -0.91
C PRO A 43 -27.55 -3.66 -1.11
N GLY A 44 -27.35 -4.84 -0.51
CA GLY A 44 -26.04 -5.51 -0.41
C GLY A 44 -25.31 -5.62 -1.74
N ALA A 45 -26.01 -5.98 -2.83
CA ALA A 45 -25.39 -6.10 -4.16
C ALA A 45 -24.77 -4.80 -4.67
N VAL A 46 -25.42 -3.64 -4.44
CA VAL A 46 -24.90 -2.34 -4.85
C VAL A 46 -23.70 -1.95 -3.99
N VAL A 47 -23.80 -2.14 -2.68
CA VAL A 47 -22.71 -1.80 -1.76
C VAL A 47 -21.46 -2.64 -2.04
N TYR A 48 -21.61 -3.95 -2.23
CA TYR A 48 -20.49 -4.82 -2.60
C TYR A 48 -19.90 -4.47 -3.97
N GLY A 49 -20.74 -4.17 -4.96
CA GLY A 49 -20.29 -3.74 -6.28
C GLY A 49 -19.46 -2.46 -6.23
N VAL A 50 -19.96 -1.42 -5.55
CA VAL A 50 -19.26 -0.14 -5.38
C VAL A 50 -17.97 -0.33 -4.58
N SER A 51 -18.00 -1.06 -3.47
CA SER A 51 -16.81 -1.34 -2.66
C SER A 51 -15.74 -2.12 -3.42
N GLY A 52 -16.13 -3.09 -4.26
CA GLY A 52 -15.22 -3.85 -5.10
C GLY A 52 -14.57 -2.99 -6.18
N ILE A 53 -15.35 -2.14 -6.86
CA ILE A 53 -14.81 -1.19 -7.84
C ILE A 53 -13.86 -0.21 -7.17
N PHE A 54 -14.24 0.34 -6.01
CA PHE A 54 -13.41 1.27 -5.26
C PHE A 54 -12.06 0.63 -4.86
N LEU A 55 -12.10 -0.59 -4.31
CA LEU A 55 -10.90 -1.36 -3.97
C LEU A 55 -10.00 -1.55 -5.19
N PHE A 56 -10.59 -1.98 -6.31
CA PHE A 56 -9.85 -2.24 -7.54
C PHE A 56 -9.18 -0.97 -8.08
N VAL A 57 -9.90 0.16 -8.07
CA VAL A 57 -9.36 1.46 -8.49
C VAL A 57 -8.21 1.89 -7.58
N VAL A 58 -8.39 1.84 -6.26
CA VAL A 58 -7.34 2.20 -5.29
C VAL A 58 -6.10 1.32 -5.47
N ALA A 59 -6.27 0.00 -5.56
CA ALA A 59 -5.16 -0.93 -5.77
C ALA A 59 -4.43 -0.64 -7.09
N SER A 60 -5.17 -0.38 -8.17
CA SER A 60 -4.60 -0.04 -9.48
C SER A 60 -3.81 1.28 -9.44
N VAL A 61 -4.34 2.29 -8.74
CA VAL A 61 -3.66 3.58 -8.54
C VAL A 61 -2.36 3.41 -7.75
N VAL A 62 -2.39 2.65 -6.65
CA VAL A 62 -1.17 2.36 -5.87
C VAL A 62 -0.14 1.66 -6.75
N VAL A 63 -0.51 0.58 -7.43
CA VAL A 63 0.38 -0.17 -8.34
C VAL A 63 0.95 0.74 -9.43
N THR A 64 0.12 1.62 -10.01
CA THR A 64 0.58 2.61 -11.00
C THR A 64 1.66 3.51 -10.42
N PHE A 65 1.47 4.03 -9.20
CA PHE A 65 2.49 4.84 -8.54
C PHE A 65 3.76 4.06 -8.19
N LEU A 66 3.66 2.75 -7.90
CA LEU A 66 4.85 1.91 -7.70
C LEU A 66 5.69 1.79 -8.98
N PHE A 67 5.05 1.67 -10.14
CA PHE A 67 5.77 1.67 -11.42
C PHE A 67 6.37 3.06 -11.73
N LEU A 68 5.61 4.15 -11.53
CA LEU A 68 6.14 5.51 -11.71
C LEU A 68 7.32 5.78 -10.75
N MET A 69 7.28 5.24 -9.53
CA MET A 69 8.40 5.34 -8.59
C MET A 69 9.66 4.65 -9.13
N ARG A 70 9.54 3.49 -9.79
CA ARG A 70 10.68 2.80 -10.44
C ARG A 70 11.28 3.60 -11.59
N GLU A 71 10.48 4.46 -12.23
CA GLU A 71 10.92 5.38 -13.27
C GLU A 71 11.53 6.70 -12.72
N GLY A 72 11.58 6.88 -11.40
CA GLY A 72 12.24 8.04 -10.77
C GLY A 72 11.34 9.27 -10.57
N TYR A 73 10.02 9.15 -10.70
CA TYR A 73 9.11 10.28 -10.49
C TYR A 73 9.05 10.72 -9.01
N ARG A 74 9.54 11.93 -8.72
CA ARG A 74 9.57 12.54 -7.35
C ARG A 74 8.22 12.54 -6.64
N TRP A 75 7.15 12.82 -7.38
CA TRP A 75 5.79 12.95 -6.82
C TRP A 75 5.21 11.61 -6.35
N ALA A 76 5.67 10.49 -6.93
CA ALA A 76 5.25 9.15 -6.50
C ALA A 76 5.63 8.92 -5.03
N ARG A 77 6.81 9.36 -4.60
CA ARG A 77 7.26 9.25 -3.19
C ARG A 77 6.32 9.97 -2.23
N THR A 78 5.96 11.21 -2.54
CA THR A 78 5.07 12.01 -1.67
C THR A 78 3.68 11.40 -1.57
N LEU A 79 3.13 10.95 -2.70
CA LEU A 79 1.81 10.30 -2.74
C LEU A 79 1.80 8.95 -2.00
N LEU A 80 2.83 8.12 -2.21
CA LEU A 80 2.97 6.85 -1.49
C LEU A 80 3.16 7.09 0.01
N THR A 81 3.91 8.12 0.41
CA THR A 81 4.08 8.46 1.83
C THR A 81 2.77 8.94 2.45
N GLY A 82 2.04 9.83 1.79
CA GLY A 82 0.73 10.30 2.25
C GLY A 82 -0.30 9.17 2.31
N GLY A 83 -0.39 8.36 1.25
CA GLY A 83 -1.25 7.18 1.20
C GLY A 83 -0.88 6.14 2.25
N GLY A 84 0.42 5.94 2.50
CA GLY A 84 0.93 5.04 3.52
C GLY A 84 0.56 5.49 4.94
N ALA A 85 0.70 6.80 5.23
CA ALA A 85 0.26 7.36 6.50
C ALA A 85 -1.25 7.18 6.71
N GLY A 86 -2.07 7.47 5.69
CA GLY A 86 -3.51 7.24 5.73
C GLY A 86 -3.85 5.76 5.95
N THR A 87 -3.10 4.86 5.32
CA THR A 87 -3.24 3.41 5.47
C THR A 87 -2.96 2.97 6.91
N ILE A 88 -1.89 3.48 7.53
CA ILE A 88 -1.55 3.17 8.93
C ILE A 88 -2.66 3.66 9.88
N VAL A 89 -3.17 4.87 9.70
CA VAL A 89 -4.29 5.40 10.50
C VAL A 89 -5.55 4.55 10.32
N TYR A 90 -5.85 4.16 9.07
CA TYR A 90 -6.96 3.27 8.77
C TYR A 90 -6.82 1.92 9.51
N VAL A 91 -5.64 1.29 9.42
CA VAL A 91 -5.35 0.03 10.10
C VAL A 91 -5.54 0.15 11.60
N LEU A 92 -4.94 1.16 12.24
CA LEU A 92 -5.06 1.36 13.68
C LEU A 92 -6.52 1.56 14.10
N THR A 93 -7.26 2.41 13.38
CA THR A 93 -8.68 2.67 13.67
C THR A 93 -9.52 1.39 13.58
N ASN A 94 -9.29 0.57 12.54
CA ASN A 94 -10.11 -0.61 12.28
C ASN A 94 -9.70 -1.82 13.12
N LEU A 95 -8.43 -1.92 13.50
CA LEU A 95 -7.93 -3.01 14.33
C LEU A 95 -8.51 -2.94 15.75
N PHE A 96 -8.71 -1.73 16.28
CA PHE A 96 -9.22 -1.52 17.63
C PHE A 96 -10.69 -1.07 17.70
N GLY A 97 -11.28 -0.62 16.58
CA GLY A 97 -12.60 0.00 16.57
C GLY A 97 -13.72 -0.82 15.91
N VAL A 98 -13.43 -1.96 15.30
CA VAL A 98 -14.42 -2.75 14.56
C VAL A 98 -14.50 -4.18 15.08
N ASP A 99 -15.67 -4.55 15.58
CA ASP A 99 -16.00 -5.91 15.98
C ASP A 99 -16.16 -6.82 14.76
N ARG A 100 -15.45 -7.95 14.75
CA ARG A 100 -15.45 -8.93 13.67
C ARG A 100 -15.67 -10.34 14.22
N PRO A 101 -16.28 -11.26 13.46
CA PRO A 101 -16.28 -12.68 13.81
C PRO A 101 -14.83 -13.20 13.85
N ALA A 102 -14.56 -14.20 14.70
CA ALA A 102 -13.20 -14.60 15.09
C ALA A 102 -12.22 -14.82 13.91
N VAL A 103 -12.68 -15.51 12.85
CA VAL A 103 -11.84 -15.77 11.66
C VAL A 103 -11.54 -14.48 10.89
N ALA A 104 -12.53 -13.62 10.68
CA ALA A 104 -12.33 -12.34 9.99
C ALA A 104 -11.44 -11.40 10.82
N ALA A 105 -11.61 -11.36 12.15
CA ALA A 105 -10.75 -10.61 13.06
C ALA A 105 -9.28 -11.02 12.91
N PHE A 106 -9.01 -12.33 12.90
CA PHE A 106 -7.66 -12.86 12.74
C PHE A 106 -7.07 -12.51 11.38
N VAL A 107 -7.82 -12.74 10.29
CA VAL A 107 -7.36 -12.42 8.93
C VAL A 107 -7.09 -10.93 8.77
N PHE A 108 -8.02 -10.08 9.24
CA PHE A 108 -7.83 -8.63 9.22
C PHE A 108 -6.58 -8.24 10.01
N ALA A 109 -6.40 -8.75 11.23
CA ALA A 109 -5.24 -8.43 12.04
C ALA A 109 -3.91 -8.80 11.36
N VAL A 110 -3.79 -10.03 10.85
CA VAL A 110 -2.58 -10.49 10.16
C VAL A 110 -2.30 -9.64 8.92
N THR A 111 -3.32 -9.45 8.08
CA THR A 111 -3.15 -8.73 6.82
C THR A 111 -2.85 -7.25 7.04
N ALA A 112 -3.54 -6.61 7.97
CA ALA A 112 -3.37 -5.20 8.29
C ALA A 112 -2.02 -4.91 8.96
N ILE A 113 -1.56 -5.76 9.90
CA ILE A 113 -0.27 -5.58 10.57
C ILE A 113 0.88 -5.76 9.57
N ILE A 114 0.88 -6.85 8.80
CA ILE A 114 1.93 -7.10 7.79
C ILE A 114 1.92 -5.97 6.75
N GLY A 115 0.74 -5.59 6.26
CA GLY A 115 0.59 -4.50 5.31
C GLY A 115 1.15 -3.17 5.84
N ALA A 116 0.80 -2.80 7.07
CA ALA A 116 1.29 -1.57 7.70
C ALA A 116 2.81 -1.55 7.88
N VAL A 117 3.41 -2.66 8.33
CA VAL A 117 4.87 -2.78 8.48
C VAL A 117 5.58 -2.67 7.13
N CYS A 118 5.07 -3.35 6.11
CA CYS A 118 5.62 -3.29 4.76
C CYS A 118 5.50 -1.88 4.16
N VAL A 119 4.36 -1.20 4.32
CA VAL A 119 4.19 0.21 3.92
C VAL A 119 5.20 1.11 4.62
N ALA A 120 5.32 1.01 5.94
CA ALA A 120 6.25 1.84 6.71
C ALA A 120 7.71 1.59 6.30
N GLY A 121 8.09 0.31 6.13
CA GLY A 121 9.42 -0.07 5.65
C GLY A 121 9.71 0.45 4.25
N GLY A 122 8.74 0.34 3.33
CA GLY A 122 8.83 0.89 1.98
C GLY A 122 9.03 2.40 1.98
N VAL A 123 8.22 3.13 2.76
CA VAL A 123 8.36 4.59 2.93
C VAL A 123 9.74 4.95 3.48
N TYR A 124 10.22 4.24 4.50
CA TYR A 124 11.54 4.48 5.08
C TYR A 124 12.67 4.31 4.05
N LEU A 125 12.66 3.21 3.29
CA LEU A 125 13.69 2.95 2.26
C LEU A 125 13.71 4.03 1.17
N LEU A 126 12.55 4.58 0.79
CA LEU A 126 12.47 5.65 -0.22
C LEU A 126 13.03 7.01 0.24
N HIS A 127 13.33 7.15 1.52
CA HIS A 127 13.96 8.34 2.12
C HIS A 127 15.42 8.11 2.49
N ARG A 128 16.00 6.93 2.21
CA ARG A 128 17.45 6.73 2.31
C ARG A 128 18.17 7.60 1.29
N LYS A 129 19.43 7.94 1.61
CA LYS A 129 20.28 8.81 0.79
C LYS A 129 20.39 8.35 -0.67
N ASP A 130 20.52 7.04 -0.88
CA ASP A 130 20.69 6.44 -2.20
C ASP A 130 19.40 6.61 -3.04
N ALA A 131 18.23 6.35 -2.44
CA ALA A 131 16.93 6.56 -3.07
C ALA A 131 16.63 8.06 -3.28
N ASP A 132 16.96 8.92 -2.32
CA ASP A 132 16.74 10.37 -2.43
C ASP A 132 17.58 10.96 -3.57
N ALA A 133 18.85 10.55 -3.71
CA ALA A 133 19.68 10.95 -4.84
C ALA A 133 19.11 10.47 -6.19
N PHE A 134 18.45 9.31 -6.25
CA PHE A 134 17.80 8.82 -7.47
C PHE A 134 16.58 9.68 -7.86
N PHE A 135 15.72 10.02 -6.91
CA PHE A 135 14.55 10.86 -7.19
C PHE A 135 14.92 12.32 -7.44
N THR A 136 16.02 12.82 -6.88
CA THR A 136 16.33 14.26 -6.92
C THR A 136 17.09 14.76 -8.13
N ARG A 137 17.43 13.85 -9.04
CA ARG A 137 17.91 14.17 -10.39
C ARG A 137 16.90 14.97 -11.20
#